data_AF-A0A0N1MSS1-F1
#
_entry.id   AF-A0A0N1MSS1-F1
#
_cell.length_a   1.000
_cell.length_b   1.000
_cell.length_c   1.000
_cell.angle_alpha   90.00
_cell.angle_beta   90.00
_cell.angle_gamma   90.00
#
_symmetry.space_group_name_H-M   'P 1'
#
loop_
_entity.id
_entity.type
_entity.pdbx_description
1 polymer ?
#
loop_
_entity_poly.entity_id
_entity_poly.type
_entity_poly.pdbx_seq_one_letter_code
_entity_poly.pdbx_strand_id
1 'polypeptide(L)'
;MVVRVTFDAEGGRLDAVELSGSGGYEPGKIGRQIHRPLQPDELVKIRQASAETMLFEFRSVECGKVGIDGSEWLFEKRDANGYHFGNYWAPEKNRARRTGELMLRLTGWKFRKIY
;
A
#
# COMPACT_ATOMS: atom_id res chain seq x y z
N MET A 1 -7.33 5.16 -2.74
CA MET A 1 -6.91 5.28 -1.32
C MET A 1 -5.39 5.27 -1.26
N VAL A 2 -4.79 6.01 -0.34
CA VAL A 2 -3.33 6.03 -0.13
C VAL A 2 -3.03 5.70 1.32
N VAL A 3 -2.07 4.81 1.55
CA VAL A 3 -1.47 4.54 2.87
C VAL A 3 0.01 4.79 2.75
N ARG A 4 0.53 5.67 3.59
CA ARG A 4 1.95 5.97 3.70
C ARG A 4 2.43 5.58 5.09
N VAL A 5 3.53 4.85 5.11
CA VAL A 5 4.30 4.61 6.32
C VAL A 5 5.65 5.30 6.16
N THR A 6 6.00 6.16 7.12
CA THR A 6 7.32 6.78 7.20
C THR A 6 8.06 6.24 8.41
N PHE A 7 9.37 6.09 8.28
CA PHE A 7 10.26 5.72 9.36
C PHE A 7 11.33 6.80 9.50
N ASP A 8 11.55 7.28 10.71
CA ASP A 8 12.60 8.21 11.07
C ASP A 8 13.25 7.78 12.39
N ALA A 9 14.12 8.62 12.95
CA ALA A 9 14.81 8.34 14.20
C ALA A 9 13.85 8.25 15.41
N GLU A 10 12.65 8.85 15.30
CA GLU A 10 11.66 8.92 16.39
C GLU A 10 10.67 7.74 16.36
N GLY A 11 10.68 6.94 15.29
CA GLY A 11 9.85 5.75 15.16
C GLY A 11 9.25 5.64 13.76
N GLY A 12 7.98 5.25 13.69
CA GLY A 12 7.27 5.30 12.42
C GLY A 12 5.88 5.92 12.55
N ARG A 13 5.44 6.53 11.45
CA ARG A 13 4.14 7.20 11.35
C ARG A 13 3.33 6.60 10.22
N LEU A 14 2.02 6.53 10.45
CA LEU A 14 1.02 6.13 9.49
C LEU A 14 0.18 7.34 9.10
N ASP A 15 0.16 7.63 7.80
CA ASP A 15 -0.74 8.59 7.19
C ASP A 15 -1.61 7.85 6.17
N ALA A 16 -2.93 7.90 6.31
CA ALA A 16 -3.82 7.30 5.32
C ALA A 16 -4.98 8.21 4.96
N VAL A 17 -5.31 8.22 3.67
CA VAL A 17 -6.40 9.01 3.09
C VAL A 17 -7.22 8.13 2.15
N GLU A 18 -8.52 8.04 2.43
CA GLU A 18 -9.52 7.52 1.51
C GLU A 18 -10.23 8.67 0.84
N LEU A 19 -10.26 8.63 -0.49
CA LEU A 19 -10.94 9.60 -1.31
C LEU A 19 -12.26 9.00 -1.81
N SER A 20 -13.30 9.83 -1.98
CA SER A 20 -14.64 9.41 -2.37
C SER A 20 -14.80 9.16 -3.88
N GLY A 21 -13.80 9.52 -4.69
CA GLY A 21 -13.84 9.35 -6.13
C GLY A 21 -13.66 7.89 -6.56
N SER A 22 -14.21 7.54 -7.72
CA SER A 22 -14.12 6.20 -8.31
C SER A 22 -12.83 5.96 -9.10
N GLY A 23 -11.85 6.86 -9.02
CA GLY A 23 -10.61 6.85 -9.81
C GLY A 23 -10.70 7.69 -11.09
N GLY A 24 -9.55 7.92 -11.75
CA GLY A 24 -9.44 8.75 -12.96
C GLY A 24 -9.23 10.24 -12.66
N TYR A 25 -9.93 11.11 -13.41
CA TYR A 25 -9.74 12.58 -13.34
C TYR A 25 -10.42 13.26 -12.15
N GLU A 26 -11.28 12.54 -11.42
CA GLU A 26 -11.99 13.08 -10.27
C GLU A 26 -11.61 12.28 -9.01
N PRO A 27 -10.57 12.70 -8.28
CA PRO A 27 -10.24 12.08 -6.99
C PRO A 27 -11.39 12.18 -5.98
N GLY A 28 -12.34 13.10 -6.18
CA GLY A 28 -13.46 13.34 -5.26
C GLY A 28 -13.02 14.12 -4.03
N LYS A 29 -13.72 13.91 -2.90
CA LYS A 29 -13.42 14.56 -1.62
C LYS A 29 -12.70 13.59 -0.68
N ILE A 30 -12.03 14.11 0.33
CA ILE A 30 -11.51 13.28 1.43
C ILE A 30 -12.71 12.71 2.19
N GLY A 31 -12.84 11.38 2.19
CA GLY A 31 -13.86 10.67 2.95
C GLY A 31 -13.39 10.35 4.36
N ARG A 32 -12.20 9.74 4.48
CA ARG A 32 -11.56 9.41 5.77
C ARG A 32 -10.08 9.74 5.72
N GLN A 33 -9.55 10.19 6.86
CA GLN A 33 -8.14 10.51 7.03
C GLN A 33 -7.69 10.13 8.43
N ILE A 34 -6.48 9.58 8.54
CA ILE A 34 -5.86 9.25 9.82
C ILE A 34 -4.37 9.56 9.79
N HIS A 35 -3.89 10.11 10.89
CA HIS A 35 -2.49 10.39 11.17
C HIS A 35 -2.21 9.87 12.57
N ARG A 36 -1.29 8.91 12.70
CA ARG A 36 -0.91 8.39 14.02
C ARG A 36 0.50 7.82 14.03
N PRO A 37 1.17 7.80 15.20
CA PRO A 37 2.33 6.96 15.38
C PRO A 37 1.95 5.48 15.22
N LEU A 38 2.87 4.70 14.67
CA LEU A 38 2.81 3.24 14.66
C LEU A 38 3.31 2.69 15.98
N GLN A 39 2.65 1.64 16.47
CA GLN A 39 3.10 0.91 17.64
C GLN A 39 4.35 0.08 17.31
N PRO A 40 5.22 -0.21 18.31
CA PRO A 40 6.43 -1.00 18.07
C PRO A 40 6.20 -2.35 17.39
N ASP A 41 5.10 -3.05 17.71
CA ASP A 41 4.77 -4.34 17.08
C ASP A 41 4.32 -4.18 15.62
N GLU A 42 3.62 -3.08 15.30
CA GLU A 42 3.24 -2.73 13.93
C GLU A 42 4.47 -2.43 13.08
N LEU A 43 5.46 -1.72 13.64
CA LEU A 43 6.73 -1.44 12.97
C LEU A 43 7.47 -2.72 12.58
N VAL A 44 7.51 -3.70 13.49
CA VAL A 44 8.16 -5.01 13.22
C VAL A 44 7.43 -5.73 12.08
N LYS A 45 6.10 -5.82 12.14
CA LYS A 45 5.29 -6.49 11.10
C LYS A 45 5.49 -5.87 9.71
N ILE A 46 5.54 -4.54 9.63
CA ILE A 46 5.73 -3.82 8.35
C ILE A 46 7.14 -4.04 7.81
N ARG A 47 8.16 -4.01 8.68
CA ARG A 47 9.55 -4.27 8.27
C ARG A 47 9.72 -5.69 7.72
N GLN A 48 9.13 -6.67 8.41
CA GLN A 48 9.14 -8.08 7.96
C GLN A 48 8.42 -8.22 6.62
N ALA A 49 7.20 -7.71 6.49
CA ALA A 49 6.47 -7.76 5.22
C ALA A 49 7.27 -7.07 4.10
N SER A 50 7.83 -5.89 4.36
CA SER A 50 8.61 -5.15 3.35
C SER A 50 9.86 -5.90 2.90
N ALA A 51 10.52 -6.66 3.79
CA ALA A 51 11.68 -7.49 3.46
C ALA A 51 11.28 -8.77 2.70
N GLU A 52 10.16 -9.39 3.06
CA GLU A 52 9.72 -10.68 2.49
C GLU A 52 9.09 -10.56 1.10
N THR A 53 8.50 -9.39 0.77
CA THR A 53 7.58 -9.34 -0.36
C THR A 53 8.31 -9.26 -1.73
N MET A 54 9.62 -8.99 -1.79
CA MET A 54 10.39 -8.80 -3.04
C MET A 54 9.72 -7.83 -4.04
N LEU A 55 8.82 -6.94 -3.58
CA LEU A 55 8.01 -6.03 -4.42
C LEU A 55 8.83 -5.03 -5.22
N PHE A 56 10.12 -4.94 -4.92
CA PHE A 56 11.03 -3.97 -5.50
C PHE A 56 12.24 -4.64 -6.16
N GLU A 57 12.36 -5.97 -6.09
CA GLU A 57 13.51 -6.72 -6.61
C GLU A 57 13.36 -7.06 -8.10
N PHE A 58 12.13 -7.12 -8.59
CA PHE A 58 11.85 -7.31 -10.02
C PHE A 58 11.56 -5.96 -10.66
N ARG A 59 12.35 -5.57 -11.68
CA ARG A 59 11.95 -4.51 -12.62
C ARG A 59 10.58 -4.89 -13.15
N SER A 60 9.56 -4.10 -12.82
CA SER A 60 8.18 -4.13 -13.30
C SER A 60 7.96 -5.17 -14.42
N VAL A 61 7.73 -6.44 -14.05
CA VAL A 61 7.54 -7.49 -15.06
C VAL A 61 6.10 -7.41 -15.53
N GLU A 62 6.03 -6.96 -16.79
CA GLU A 62 4.96 -7.09 -17.75
C GLU A 62 3.61 -6.44 -17.39
N CYS A 63 3.13 -5.65 -18.34
CA CYS A 63 1.71 -5.37 -18.54
C CYS A 63 0.94 -6.69 -18.70
N GLY A 64 0.73 -7.43 -17.61
CA GLY A 64 -0.28 -8.45 -17.52
C GLY A 64 -1.62 -7.78 -17.75
N LYS A 65 -2.44 -8.38 -18.63
CA LYS A 65 -3.75 -7.90 -19.10
C LYS A 65 -4.45 -6.98 -18.08
N VAL A 66 -4.40 -5.68 -18.35
CA VAL A 66 -5.16 -4.67 -17.61
C VAL A 66 -6.64 -5.03 -17.63
N GLY A 67 -7.31 -4.95 -16.48
CA GLY A 67 -8.71 -4.58 -16.45
C GLY A 67 -9.74 -5.65 -16.83
N ILE A 68 -9.72 -6.82 -16.19
CA ILE A 68 -10.89 -7.72 -16.22
C ILE A 68 -11.48 -7.91 -14.81
N ASP A 69 -10.66 -8.11 -13.78
CA ASP A 69 -11.06 -8.22 -12.37
C ASP A 69 -9.89 -7.94 -11.39
N GLY A 70 -10.19 -7.69 -10.12
CA GLY A 70 -9.19 -7.46 -9.06
C GLY A 70 -8.85 -6.00 -8.76
N SER A 71 -7.89 -5.81 -7.86
CA SER A 71 -7.35 -4.51 -7.47
C SER A 71 -5.97 -4.27 -8.09
N GLU A 72 -5.75 -3.05 -8.57
CA GLU A 72 -4.41 -2.55 -8.87
C GLU A 72 -3.74 -2.08 -7.58
N TRP A 73 -2.48 -2.45 -7.40
CA TRP A 73 -1.66 -2.08 -6.25
C TRP A 73 -0.40 -1.37 -6.71
N LEU A 74 -0.29 -0.11 -6.32
CA LEU A 74 0.89 0.71 -6.51
C LEU A 74 1.69 0.75 -5.21
N PHE A 75 2.93 0.30 -5.27
CA PHE A 75 3.88 0.35 -4.16
C PHE A 75 5.03 1.29 -4.48
N GLU A 76 5.27 2.21 -3.57
CA GLU A 76 6.35 3.18 -3.63
C GLU A 76 7.19 3.04 -2.37
N LYS A 77 8.51 2.92 -2.54
CA LYS A 77 9.46 2.88 -1.41
C LYS A 77 10.64 3.78 -1.71
N ARG A 78 11.08 4.51 -0.69
CA ARG A 78 12.33 5.29 -0.71
C ARG A 78 13.24 4.80 0.39
N ASP A 79 14.45 4.42 0.04
CA ASP A 79 15.51 4.04 0.99
C ASP A 79 16.87 4.61 0.56
N ALA A 80 17.94 4.18 1.23
CA ALA A 80 19.31 4.63 0.93
C ALA A 80 19.76 4.29 -0.50
N ASN A 81 19.17 3.28 -1.13
CA ASN A 81 19.47 2.87 -2.51
C ASN A 81 18.62 3.62 -3.54
N GLY A 82 17.75 4.54 -3.10
CA GLY A 82 16.98 5.41 -3.96
C GLY A 82 15.48 5.11 -3.92
N TYR A 83 14.83 5.37 -5.05
CA TYR A 83 13.38 5.24 -5.22
C TYR A 83 13.04 3.95 -5.95
N HIS A 84 12.06 3.23 -5.41
CA HIS A 84 11.58 1.96 -5.93
C HIS A 84 10.09 2.03 -6.18
N PHE A 85 9.66 1.47 -7.30
CA PHE A 85 8.27 1.47 -7.72
C PHE A 85 7.87 0.07 -8.20
N GLY A 86 6.72 -0.41 -7.73
CA GLY A 86 6.08 -1.62 -8.21
C GLY A 86 4.62 -1.33 -8.53
N ASN A 87 4.17 -1.76 -9.72
CA ASN A 87 2.76 -1.77 -10.10
C ASN A 87 2.33 -3.22 -10.33
N TYR A 88 1.27 -3.64 -9.65
CA TYR A 88 0.74 -4.99 -9.72
C TYR A 88 -0.76 -5.00 -9.92
N TRP A 89 -1.22 -5.65 -10.97
CA TRP A 89 -2.61 -6.07 -11.10
C TRP A 89 -2.80 -7.40 -10.34
N ALA A 90 -3.68 -7.45 -9.34
CA ALA A 90 -3.85 -8.63 -8.48
C ALA A 90 -5.31 -9.12 -8.46
N PRO A 91 -5.71 -9.93 -9.47
CA PRO A 91 -7.03 -10.56 -9.49
C PRO A 91 -7.16 -11.65 -8.41
N GLU A 92 -6.05 -12.32 -8.08
CA GLU A 92 -5.96 -13.36 -7.05
C GLU A 92 -5.15 -12.91 -5.82
N LYS A 93 -5.19 -13.70 -4.73
CA LYS A 93 -4.39 -13.47 -3.50
C LYS A 93 -2.89 -13.71 -3.72
N ASN A 94 -2.22 -12.78 -4.38
CA ASN A 94 -0.77 -12.77 -4.57
C ASN A 94 -0.04 -11.96 -3.48
N ARG A 95 1.29 -11.87 -3.58
CA ARG A 95 2.15 -11.15 -2.61
C ARG A 95 1.80 -9.67 -2.52
N ALA A 96 1.59 -9.02 -3.67
CA ALA A 96 1.18 -7.61 -3.76
C ALA A 96 -0.13 -7.35 -2.99
N ARG A 97 -1.18 -8.13 -3.27
CA ARG A 97 -2.46 -7.99 -2.57
C ARG A 97 -2.34 -8.19 -1.06
N ARG A 98 -1.58 -9.20 -0.60
CA ARG A 98 -1.38 -9.45 0.84
C ARG A 98 -0.70 -8.26 1.54
N THR A 99 0.31 -7.68 0.92
CA THR A 99 1.01 -6.51 1.47
C THR A 99 0.13 -5.27 1.46
N GLY A 100 -0.63 -5.07 0.38
CA GLY A 100 -1.65 -4.04 0.30
C GLY A 100 -2.69 -4.15 1.41
N GLU A 101 -3.28 -5.34 1.59
CA GLU A 101 -4.24 -5.62 2.66
C GLU A 101 -3.65 -5.43 4.06
N LEU A 102 -2.38 -5.78 4.28
CA LEU A 102 -1.68 -5.50 5.54
C LEU A 102 -1.62 -4.00 5.81
N MET A 103 -1.22 -3.20 4.82
CA MET A 103 -1.17 -1.74 4.93
C MET A 103 -2.54 -1.13 5.22
N LEU A 104 -3.59 -1.65 4.57
CA LEU A 104 -4.96 -1.23 4.83
C LEU A 104 -5.40 -1.54 6.27
N ARG A 105 -5.04 -2.70 6.82
CA ARG A 105 -5.38 -3.07 8.21
C ARG A 105 -4.78 -2.13 9.25
N LEU A 106 -3.60 -1.57 9.00
CA LEU A 106 -2.97 -0.59 9.90
C LEU A 106 -3.83 0.67 10.11
N THR A 107 -4.67 1.02 9.14
CA THR A 107 -5.56 2.18 9.28
C THR A 107 -6.64 1.98 10.36
N GLY A 108 -6.90 0.73 10.77
CA GLY A 108 -8.02 0.37 11.66
C GLY A 108 -9.39 0.49 10.98
N TRP A 109 -9.43 0.82 9.69
CA TRP A 109 -10.67 0.98 8.95
C TRP A 109 -11.28 -0.36 8.57
N LYS A 110 -12.62 -0.40 8.58
CA LYS A 110 -13.38 -1.50 8.00
C LYS A 110 -13.62 -1.22 6.52
N PHE A 111 -13.30 -2.19 5.67
CA PHE A 111 -13.51 -2.13 4.23
C PHE A 111 -14.55 -3.16 3.82
N ARG A 112 -15.48 -2.76 2.93
CA ARG A 112 -16.38 -3.69 2.27
C ARG A 112 -15.58 -4.35 1.14
N LYS A 113 -15.34 -5.66 1.26
CA LYS A 113 -14.62 -6.57 0.33
C LYS A 113 -13.68 -5.88 -0.68
N ILE A 114 -12.37 -6.01 -0.46
CA ILE A 114 -11.34 -5.62 -1.43
C ILE A 114 -11.32 -6.68 -2.53
N TYR A 115 -11.43 -6.27 -3.79
CA TYR A 115 -11.53 -7.19 -4.94
C TYR A 115 -10.17 -7.71 -5.37
#